data_AF-A0A8S0GZ48-F1
#
_entry.id   AF-A0A8S0GZ48-F1
#
_cell.length_a   1.000
_cell.length_b   1.000
_cell.length_c   1.000
_cell.angle_alpha   90.00
_cell.angle_beta   90.00
_cell.angle_gamma   90.00
#
_symmetry.space_group_name_H-M   'P 1'
#
loop_
_entity.id
_entity.type
_entity.pdbx_description
1 polymer ?
#
loop_
_entity_poly.entity_id
_entity_poly.type
_entity_poly.pdbx_seq_one_letter_code
_entity_poly.pdbx_strand_id
1 'polypeptide(L)'
;MISLDSRCADPLRSHYAEETLLVLVISLLCWLGGRRIPIDRADFRHSRLSLSDDALLWGSNLSWNAGRTEIEFASRFLRLPVVQDLASLKVFLRSAPQWLVIRFRNQHGLTTQVHQRLRGSHYSQWPTLEAFAAKCR
;
A
#
# COMPACT_ATOMS: atom_id res chain seq x y z
N MET A 1 -3.46 14.01 5.31
CA MET A 1 -2.00 14.16 5.45
C MET A 1 -1.61 13.59 6.81
N ILE A 2 -0.59 12.75 6.85
CA ILE A 2 0.02 12.20 8.06
C ILE A 2 1.49 12.62 8.02
N SER A 3 1.98 13.30 9.05
CA SER A 3 3.39 13.71 9.16
C SER A 3 4.01 13.03 10.38
N LEU A 4 5.26 12.58 10.25
CA LEU A 4 6.02 11.97 11.33
C LEU A 4 7.16 12.88 11.79
N ASP A 5 7.28 13.02 13.11
CA ASP A 5 8.43 13.60 13.79
C ASP A 5 9.06 12.50 14.66
N SER A 6 10.18 11.96 14.20
CA SER A 6 10.92 10.93 14.92
C SER A 6 12.07 11.55 15.67
N ARG A 7 12.13 11.27 16.98
CA ARG A 7 13.24 11.64 17.84
C ARG A 7 14.07 10.40 18.15
N CYS A 8 14.83 9.93 17.17
CA CYS A 8 15.79 8.84 17.35
C CYS A 8 17.21 9.38 17.15
N ALA A 9 18.14 8.98 18.03
CA ALA A 9 19.54 9.38 17.96
C ALA A 9 20.30 8.68 16.82
N ASP A 10 19.83 7.52 16.37
CA ASP A 10 20.43 6.75 15.27
C ASP A 10 19.63 7.00 13.98
N PRO A 11 20.21 7.67 12.97
CA PRO A 11 19.53 7.99 11.72
C PRO A 11 18.99 6.75 11.00
N LEU A 12 19.77 5.68 10.90
CA LEU A 12 19.36 4.47 10.18
C LEU A 12 18.17 3.82 10.84
N ARG A 13 18.16 3.74 12.18
CA ARG A 13 17.01 3.22 12.92
C ARG A 13 15.78 4.10 12.76
N SER A 14 15.95 5.43 12.76
CA SER A 14 14.84 6.36 12.52
C SER A 14 14.20 6.12 11.16
N HIS A 15 15.01 5.93 10.11
CA HIS A 15 14.52 5.73 8.75
C HIS A 15 13.66 4.46 8.63
N TYR A 16 14.21 3.32 9.08
CA TYR A 16 13.46 2.07 9.07
C TYR A 16 12.23 2.10 9.96
N ALA A 17 12.30 2.77 11.13
CA ALA A 17 11.16 2.92 12.01
C ALA A 17 10.06 3.77 11.39
N GLU A 18 10.40 4.89 10.74
CA GLU A 18 9.46 5.77 10.02
C GLU A 18 8.76 5.04 8.88
N GLU A 19 9.54 4.41 8.00
CA GLU A 19 8.99 3.63 6.88
C GLU A 19 8.09 2.51 7.39
N THR A 20 8.55 1.73 8.38
CA THR A 20 7.76 0.64 8.96
C THR A 20 6.48 1.16 9.58
N LEU A 21 6.54 2.24 10.37
CA LEU A 21 5.38 2.85 11.00
C LEU A 21 4.37 3.34 9.97
N LEU A 22 4.82 4.01 8.90
CA LEU A 22 3.94 4.47 7.83
C LEU A 22 3.29 3.30 7.09
N VAL A 23 4.04 2.24 6.77
CA VAL A 23 3.47 1.02 6.20
C VAL A 23 2.41 0.43 7.13
N LEU A 24 2.68 0.37 8.43
CA LEU A 24 1.74 -0.12 9.44
C LEU A 24 0.46 0.72 9.48
N VAL A 25 0.59 2.05 9.51
CA VAL A 25 -0.54 2.98 9.57
C VAL A 25 -1.38 2.90 8.30
N ILE A 26 -0.77 2.95 7.12
CA ILE A 26 -1.51 2.87 5.85
C ILE A 26 -2.19 1.52 5.70
N SER A 27 -1.50 0.43 6.05
CA SER A 27 -2.08 -0.90 5.98
C SER A 27 -3.25 -1.07 6.96
N LEU A 28 -3.14 -0.50 8.17
CA LEU A 28 -4.23 -0.45 9.14
C LEU A 28 -5.42 0.37 8.60
N LEU A 29 -5.18 1.54 8.03
CA LEU A 29 -6.25 2.37 7.45
C LEU A 29 -6.94 1.66 6.28
N CYS A 30 -6.18 1.01 5.39
CA CYS A 30 -6.72 0.20 4.30
C CYS A 30 -7.56 -0.96 4.84
N TRP A 31 -7.09 -1.61 5.91
CA TRP A 31 -7.79 -2.71 6.56
C TRP A 31 -9.10 -2.26 7.23
N LEU A 32 -9.07 -1.16 7.99
CA LEU A 32 -10.23 -0.56 8.64
C LEU A 32 -11.31 -0.14 7.65
N GLY A 33 -10.93 0.47 6.53
CA GLY A 33 -11.85 0.87 5.47
C GLY A 33 -12.23 -0.25 4.49
N GLY A 34 -11.63 -1.44 4.62
CA GLY A 34 -11.86 -2.58 3.74
C GLY A 34 -11.47 -2.36 2.28
N ARG A 35 -10.65 -1.34 1.98
CA ARG A 35 -10.26 -0.96 0.61
C ARG A 35 -8.90 -0.28 0.59
N ARG A 36 -8.22 -0.33 -0.56
CA ARG A 36 -6.95 0.38 -0.75
C ARG A 36 -7.16 1.90 -0.71
N ILE A 37 -6.39 2.58 0.13
CA ILE A 37 -6.28 4.03 0.14
C ILE A 37 -5.11 4.39 -0.79
N PRO A 38 -5.35 5.07 -1.92
CA PRO A 38 -4.29 5.56 -2.77
C PRO A 38 -3.49 6.64 -2.03
N ILE A 39 -2.18 6.52 -2.09
CA ILE A 39 -1.25 7.55 -1.63
C ILE A 39 -1.07 8.52 -2.80
N ASP A 40 -1.39 9.79 -2.57
CA ASP A 40 -1.27 10.86 -3.57
C ASP A 40 0.16 11.42 -3.61
N ARG A 41 0.84 11.42 -2.44
CA ARG A 41 2.24 11.83 -2.29
C ARG A 41 2.86 11.18 -1.07
N ALA A 42 4.13 10.78 -1.19
CA ALA A 42 4.95 10.34 -0.08
C ALA A 42 6.29 11.06 -0.12
N ASP A 43 6.60 11.78 0.95
CA ASP A 43 7.88 12.45 1.12
C ASP A 43 8.58 11.85 2.33
N PHE A 44 9.86 11.54 2.18
CA PHE A 44 10.68 11.01 3.26
C PHE A 44 11.84 11.94 3.53
N ARG A 45 12.08 12.24 4.81
CA ARG A 45 13.17 13.12 5.23
C ARG A 45 14.54 12.55 4.91
N HIS A 46 14.65 11.23 4.93
CA HIS A 46 15.92 10.56 4.70
C HIS A 46 16.28 10.46 3.23
N SER A 47 17.58 10.49 2.95
CA SER A 47 18.11 10.17 1.62
C SER A 47 18.34 8.66 1.54
N ARG A 48 17.72 7.98 0.57
CA ARG A 48 18.13 6.65 0.15
C ARG A 48 18.02 6.49 -1.35
N LEU A 49 18.68 5.47 -1.89
CA LEU A 49 18.48 5.08 -3.28
C LEU A 49 17.05 4.54 -3.44
N SER A 50 16.36 5.04 -4.46
CA SER A 50 15.06 4.50 -4.84
C SER A 50 15.25 3.09 -5.38
N LEU A 51 14.50 2.15 -4.83
CA LEU A 51 14.38 0.79 -5.31
C LEU A 51 13.26 0.74 -6.38
N SER A 52 13.33 -0.25 -7.26
CA SER A 52 12.34 -0.46 -8.33
C SER A 52 10.91 -0.61 -7.81
N ASP A 53 10.77 -1.15 -6.60
CA ASP A 53 9.49 -1.52 -6.01
C ASP A 53 8.92 -0.43 -5.09
N ASP A 54 9.63 0.68 -4.89
CA ASP A 54 9.20 1.74 -3.97
C ASP A 54 7.88 2.37 -4.41
N ALA A 55 7.68 2.54 -5.72
CA ALA A 55 6.44 3.09 -6.27
C ALA A 55 5.22 2.18 -6.02
N LEU A 56 5.43 0.87 -5.83
CA LEU A 56 4.34 -0.05 -5.48
C LEU A 56 3.84 0.21 -4.06
N LEU A 57 4.75 0.56 -3.15
CA LEU A 57 4.48 0.84 -1.74
C LEU A 57 3.93 2.24 -1.52
N TRP A 58 4.61 3.25 -2.06
CA TRP A 58 4.38 4.65 -1.72
C TRP A 58 3.63 5.44 -2.81
N GLY A 59 3.40 4.83 -3.97
CA GLY A 59 2.82 5.51 -5.13
C GLY A 59 3.89 6.16 -6.01
N SER A 60 3.43 6.72 -7.14
CA SER A 60 4.32 7.30 -8.16
C SER A 60 4.95 8.63 -7.75
N ASN A 61 4.36 9.33 -6.79
CA ASN A 61 4.81 10.64 -6.33
C ASN A 61 5.60 10.50 -5.02
N LEU A 62 6.81 9.96 -5.15
CA LEU A 62 7.71 9.66 -4.04
C LEU A 62 8.93 10.57 -4.10
N SER A 63 9.19 11.30 -3.02
CA SER A 63 10.37 12.17 -2.86
C SER A 63 11.23 11.72 -1.69
N TRP A 64 12.53 11.62 -1.93
CA TRP A 64 13.55 11.40 -0.89
C TRP A 64 14.24 12.73 -0.54
N ASN A 65 14.87 12.79 0.63
CA ASN A 65 15.57 13.99 1.11
C ASN A 65 14.64 15.23 1.24
N ALA A 66 13.39 14.99 1.64
CA ALA A 66 12.45 16.07 1.93
C ALA A 66 12.74 16.72 3.30
N GLY A 67 12.11 17.85 3.60
CA GLY A 67 12.24 18.49 4.92
C GLY A 67 11.62 17.68 6.07
N ARG A 68 10.66 16.81 5.75
CA ARG A 68 9.89 16.00 6.72
C ARG A 68 9.40 14.71 6.07
N THR A 69 9.09 13.73 6.91
CA THR A 69 8.48 12.47 6.49
C THR A 69 6.96 12.60 6.55
N GLU A 70 6.29 12.58 5.39
CA GLU A 70 4.84 12.75 5.28
C GLU A 70 4.19 11.93 4.16
N ILE A 71 2.92 11.56 4.39
CA ILE A 71 2.07 10.89 3.41
C ILE A 71 0.78 11.67 3.24
N GLU A 72 0.45 11.95 1.99
CA GLU A 72 -0.80 12.59 1.58
C GLU A 72 -1.72 11.59 0.89
N PHE A 73 -3.01 11.71 1.22
CA PHE A 73 -4.10 10.98 0.59
C PHE A 73 -5.39 11.80 0.72
N ALA A 74 -6.32 11.59 -0.19
CA ALA A 74 -7.59 12.31 -0.20
C ALA A 74 -8.37 12.20 1.12
N SER A 75 -8.77 13.34 1.70
CA SER A 75 -9.47 13.41 3.00
C SER A 75 -10.79 12.63 3.03
N ARG A 76 -11.42 12.38 1.89
CA ARG A 76 -12.62 11.53 1.77
C ARG A 76 -12.42 10.13 2.35
N PHE A 77 -11.20 9.60 2.34
CA PHE A 77 -10.90 8.28 2.90
C PHE A 77 -11.02 8.25 4.43
N LEU A 78 -10.87 9.39 5.11
CA LEU A 78 -11.09 9.52 6.56
C LEU A 78 -12.58 9.48 6.94
N ARG A 79 -13.49 9.67 5.97
CA ARG A 79 -14.94 9.62 6.18
C ARG A 79 -15.53 8.25 5.90
N LEU A 80 -14.70 7.28 5.52
CA LEU A 80 -15.19 5.94 5.24
C LEU A 80 -15.67 5.26 6.52
N PRO A 81 -16.77 4.49 6.45
CA PRO A 81 -17.21 3.69 7.58
C PRO A 81 -16.12 2.67 7.91
N VAL A 82 -15.80 2.55 9.20
CA VAL A 82 -14.93 1.48 9.69
C VAL A 82 -15.73 0.19 9.63
N VAL A 83 -15.31 -0.74 8.76
CA VAL A 83 -16.00 -2.02 8.53
C VAL A 83 -15.43 -3.16 9.39
N GLN A 84 -14.42 -2.88 10.21
CA GLN A 84 -13.76 -3.84 11.09
C GLN A 84 -14.16 -3.61 12.55
N ASP A 85 -14.20 -4.68 13.34
CA ASP A 85 -14.49 -4.61 14.76
C ASP A 85 -13.21 -4.58 15.63
N LEU A 86 -13.39 -4.22 16.91
CA LEU A 86 -12.29 -4.10 17.87
C LEU A 86 -11.66 -5.47 18.22
N ALA A 87 -12.41 -6.57 18.08
CA ALA A 87 -11.89 -7.91 18.31
C ALA A 87 -10.91 -8.31 17.19
N SER A 88 -11.29 -8.08 15.96
CA SER A 88 -10.49 -8.27 14.75
C SER A 88 -9.26 -7.36 14.75
N LEU A 89 -9.37 -6.14 15.31
CA LEU A 89 -8.23 -5.24 15.47
C LEU A 89 -7.17 -5.83 16.42
N LYS A 90 -7.60 -6.40 17.55
CA LYS A 90 -6.68 -7.06 18.49
C LYS A 90 -5.99 -8.26 17.84
N VAL A 91 -6.72 -9.04 17.04
CA VAL A 91 -6.16 -10.17 16.29
C VAL A 91 -5.16 -9.68 15.23
N PHE A 92 -5.50 -8.62 14.49
CA PHE A 92 -4.63 -8.01 13.50
C PHE A 92 -3.31 -7.50 14.11
N LEU A 93 -3.37 -6.79 15.23
CA LEU A 93 -2.18 -6.29 15.93
C LEU A 93 -1.32 -7.42 16.50
N ARG A 94 -1.93 -8.51 16.99
CA ARG A 94 -1.20 -9.69 17.48
C ARG A 94 -0.57 -10.53 16.37
N SER A 95 -1.12 -10.48 15.17
CA SER A 95 -0.65 -11.24 14.00
C SER A 95 0.19 -10.39 13.03
N ALA A 96 0.46 -9.13 13.35
CA ALA A 96 1.46 -8.32 12.64
C ALA A 96 2.86 -8.96 12.79
N PRO A 97 3.73 -9.01 11.75
CA PRO A 97 3.73 -8.23 10.50
C PRO A 97 3.28 -9.00 9.23
N GLN A 98 3.03 -10.31 9.34
CA GLN A 98 2.73 -11.21 8.20
C GLN A 98 1.52 -10.78 7.36
N TRP A 99 0.47 -10.23 7.97
CA TRP A 99 -0.77 -9.85 7.26
C TRP A 99 -0.75 -8.47 6.61
N LEU A 100 0.13 -7.56 7.05
CA LEU A 100 0.18 -6.17 6.60
C LEU A 100 0.75 -6.07 5.17
N VAL A 101 1.89 -6.71 4.94
CA VAL A 101 2.61 -6.67 3.66
C VAL A 101 1.86 -7.46 2.58
N ILE A 102 1.29 -8.61 2.94
CA ILE A 102 0.62 -9.51 2.00
C ILE A 102 -0.69 -8.90 1.51
N ARG A 103 -1.53 -8.33 2.38
CA ARG A 103 -2.78 -7.67 1.94
C ARG A 103 -2.54 -6.41 1.12
N PHE A 104 -1.47 -5.66 1.36
CA PHE A 104 -1.12 -4.51 0.52
C PHE A 104 -0.63 -4.94 -0.88
N ARG A 105 0.17 -6.02 -0.96
CA ARG A 105 0.67 -6.58 -2.23
C ARG A 105 -0.38 -7.36 -3.04
N ASN A 106 -1.31 -8.07 -2.40
CA ASN A 106 -2.18 -9.05 -3.09
C ASN A 106 -3.44 -8.51 -3.77
N GLN A 107 -3.75 -7.21 -3.69
CA GLN A 107 -5.03 -6.70 -4.22
C GLN A 107 -5.01 -6.46 -5.74
N HIS A 108 -3.82 -6.49 -6.36
CA HIS A 108 -3.63 -6.38 -7.81
C HIS A 108 -3.11 -7.68 -8.45
N GLY A 109 -3.16 -8.81 -7.72
CA GLY A 109 -2.80 -10.12 -8.27
C GLY A 109 -3.72 -10.55 -9.42
N LEU A 110 -4.98 -10.13 -9.42
CA LEU A 110 -5.94 -10.43 -10.50
C LEU A 110 -5.65 -9.64 -11.78
N THR A 111 -5.41 -8.33 -11.69
CA THR A 111 -5.07 -7.49 -12.85
C THR A 111 -3.68 -7.80 -13.40
N THR A 112 -2.72 -8.12 -12.54
CA THR A 112 -1.38 -8.56 -12.97
C THR A 112 -1.43 -9.94 -13.61
N GLN A 113 -2.19 -10.92 -13.07
CA GLN A 113 -2.40 -12.21 -13.73
C GLN A 113 -3.13 -12.08 -15.07
N VAL A 114 -4.12 -11.18 -15.16
CA VAL A 114 -4.82 -10.88 -16.41
C VAL A 114 -3.82 -10.26 -17.40
N HIS A 115 -3.07 -9.22 -17.03
CA HIS A 115 -2.08 -8.62 -17.91
C HIS A 115 -0.95 -9.57 -18.33
N GLN A 116 -0.51 -10.46 -17.43
CA GLN A 116 0.58 -11.41 -17.70
C GLN A 116 0.10 -12.57 -18.59
N ARG A 117 -1.17 -12.99 -18.48
CA ARG A 117 -1.81 -13.90 -19.44
C ARG A 117 -2.05 -13.25 -20.80
N LEU A 118 -2.51 -12.00 -20.82
CA LEU A 118 -2.78 -11.26 -22.06
C LEU A 118 -1.49 -10.90 -22.82
N ARG A 119 -0.36 -10.69 -22.12
CA ARG A 119 0.97 -10.48 -22.75
C ARG A 119 1.52 -11.71 -23.48
N GLY A 120 1.02 -12.92 -23.16
CA GLY A 120 1.42 -14.16 -23.82
C GLY A 120 0.49 -14.61 -24.96
N SER A 121 -0.53 -13.83 -25.31
CA SER A 121 -1.54 -14.19 -26.31
C SER A 121 -1.54 -13.22 -27.49
N HIS A 122 -1.55 -13.75 -28.71
CA HIS A 122 -1.62 -12.97 -29.94
C HIS A 122 -2.94 -12.18 -30.02
N TYR A 123 -2.91 -10.93 -30.50
CA TYR A 123 -4.03 -9.96 -30.46
C TYR A 123 -5.34 -10.47 -31.09
N SER A 124 -5.26 -11.48 -31.97
CA SER A 124 -6.41 -12.11 -32.63
C SER A 124 -7.17 -13.15 -31.79
N GLN A 125 -6.75 -13.43 -30.55
CA GLN A 125 -7.35 -14.44 -29.67
C GLN A 125 -7.79 -13.92 -28.29
N TRP A 126 -7.93 -12.60 -28.13
CA TRP A 126 -8.44 -12.05 -26.87
C TRP A 126 -9.89 -12.48 -26.62
N PRO A 127 -10.19 -13.18 -25.49
CA PRO A 127 -11.56 -13.46 -25.11
C PRO A 127 -12.30 -12.16 -24.77
N THR A 128 -13.58 -12.09 -25.10
CA THR A 128 -14.48 -11.02 -24.64
C THR A 128 -14.60 -11.01 -23.12
N LEU A 129 -14.90 -9.84 -22.53
CA LEU A 129 -14.99 -9.61 -21.08
C LEU A 129 -15.87 -10.64 -20.36
N GLU A 130 -16.93 -11.10 -21.02
CA GLU A 130 -17.88 -12.10 -20.53
C GLU A 130 -17.24 -13.48 -20.31
N ALA A 131 -16.31 -13.88 -21.17
CA ALA A 131 -15.61 -15.17 -21.08
C ALA A 131 -14.61 -15.22 -19.91
N PHE A 132 -14.11 -14.06 -19.46
CA PHE A 132 -13.28 -13.96 -18.26
C PHE A 132 -14.11 -14.07 -16.97
N ALA A 133 -15.31 -13.48 -16.94
CA ALA A 133 -16.18 -13.53 -15.77
C ALA A 133 -16.69 -14.95 -15.48
N ALA A 134 -16.90 -15.77 -16.51
CA ALA A 134 -17.40 -17.14 -16.36
C ALA A 134 -16.39 -18.14 -15.75
N LYS A 135 -15.09 -17.81 -15.71
CA LYS A 135 -14.02 -18.69 -15.21
C LYS A 135 -13.53 -18.37 -13.80
N CYS A 136 -13.94 -17.25 -13.21
CA CYS A 136 -13.72 -16.96 -11.81
C CYS A 136 -15.00 -17.26 -11.03
N ARG A 137 -15.21 -18.53 -10.69
CA ARG A 137 -16.22 -18.96 -9.72
C ARG A 137 -15.53 -19.65 -8.56
#